data_AF-A0A918IRW2-F1
#
_entry.id   AF-A0A918IRW2-F1
#
_cell.length_a   1.000
_cell.length_b   1.000
_cell.length_c   1.000
_cell.angle_alpha   90.00
_cell.angle_beta   90.00
_cell.angle_gamma   90.00
#
_symmetry.space_group_name_H-M   'P 1'
#
loop_
_entity.id
_entity.type
_entity.pdbx_description
1 polymer ?
#
loop_
_entity_poly.entity_id
_entity_poly.type
_entity_poly.pdbx_seq_one_letter_code
_entity_poly.pdbx_strand_id
1 'polypeptide(L)'
;MFAILRAWVAAFVVLTILYWMLRVYFRSTRREALEQQFEAEGQTGDRDAWVDARLRDYGRSLKITLLWLVYIVPMVAIGLIVYFVNYD
;
A
#
# COMPACT_ATOMS: atom_id res chain seq x y z
N MET A 1 -29.81 2.51 -12.02
CA MET A 1 -28.49 2.84 -12.61
C MET A 1 -27.61 3.70 -11.69
N PHE A 2 -28.12 4.72 -10.99
CA PHE A 2 -27.32 5.55 -10.06
C PHE A 2 -26.80 4.84 -8.79
N ALA A 3 -27.46 3.77 -8.32
CA ALA A 3 -27.07 3.06 -7.10
C ALA A 3 -25.72 2.32 -7.22
N ILE A 4 -25.39 1.81 -8.41
CA ILE A 4 -24.11 1.14 -8.67
C ILE A 4 -22.99 2.19 -8.69
N LEU A 5 -23.22 3.33 -9.37
CA LEU A 5 -22.23 4.41 -9.45
C LEU A 5 -21.85 4.96 -8.07
N ARG A 6 -22.82 5.12 -7.14
CA ARG A 6 -22.50 5.58 -5.76
C ARG A 6 -21.65 4.56 -4.99
N ALA A 7 -21.91 3.28 -5.17
CA ALA A 7 -21.18 2.22 -4.48
C ALA A 7 -19.72 2.16 -4.98
N TRP A 8 -19.51 2.36 -6.27
CA TRP A 8 -18.20 2.50 -6.89
C TRP A 8 -17.39 3.67 -6.32
N VAL A 9 -18.01 4.85 -6.23
CA VAL A 9 -17.35 6.03 -5.65
C VAL A 9 -16.99 5.77 -4.18
N ALA A 10 -17.89 5.19 -3.40
CA ALA A 10 -17.62 4.85 -2.01
C ALA A 10 -16.47 3.85 -1.85
N ALA A 11 -16.45 2.77 -2.66
CA ALA A 11 -15.38 1.77 -2.64
C ALA A 11 -14.03 2.40 -3.03
N PHE A 12 -14.00 3.24 -4.06
CA PHE A 12 -12.80 3.94 -4.50
C PHE A 12 -12.24 4.87 -3.41
N VAL A 13 -13.11 5.60 -2.71
CA VAL A 13 -12.72 6.48 -1.59
C VAL A 13 -12.10 5.67 -0.46
N VAL A 14 -12.74 4.57 -0.03
CA VAL A 14 -12.22 3.71 1.04
C VAL A 14 -10.85 3.12 0.67
N LEU A 15 -10.70 2.62 -0.55
CA LEU A 15 -9.42 2.07 -1.03
C LEU A 15 -8.33 3.14 -1.12
N THR A 16 -8.68 4.36 -1.50
CA THR A 16 -7.74 5.48 -1.53
C THR A 16 -7.24 5.80 -0.13
N ILE A 17 -8.12 5.82 0.88
CA ILE A 17 -7.74 6.03 2.27
C ILE A 17 -6.81 4.91 2.76
N LEU A 18 -7.17 3.66 2.48
CA LEU A 18 -6.33 2.50 2.84
C LEU A 18 -4.96 2.54 2.16
N TYR A 19 -4.90 2.92 0.88
CA TYR A 19 -3.65 3.16 0.16
C TYR A 19 -2.74 4.13 0.91
N TRP A 20 -3.30 5.26 1.37
CA TRP A 20 -2.52 6.26 2.10
C TRP A 20 -2.04 5.74 3.47
N MET A 21 -2.91 5.05 4.21
CA MET A 21 -2.52 4.42 5.49
C MET A 21 -1.39 3.40 5.31
N LEU A 22 -1.52 2.48 4.36
CA LEU A 22 -0.51 1.44 4.08
C LEU A 22 0.80 2.06 3.61
N ARG A 23 0.75 3.10 2.77
CA ARG A 23 1.95 3.82 2.31
C ARG A 23 2.73 4.42 3.47
N VAL A 24 2.03 5.07 4.40
CA VAL A 24 2.66 5.70 5.57
C VAL A 24 3.17 4.64 6.54
N TYR A 25 2.35 3.64 6.87
CA TYR A 25 2.68 2.56 7.79
C TYR A 25 3.93 1.78 7.34
N PHE A 26 3.96 1.33 6.08
CA PHE A 26 5.11 0.59 5.59
C PHE A 26 6.39 1.42 5.58
N ARG A 27 6.30 2.72 5.32
CA ARG A 27 7.46 3.62 5.35
C ARG A 27 7.98 3.82 6.77
N SER A 28 7.10 4.00 7.76
CA SER A 28 7.52 4.23 9.14
C SER A 28 8.15 2.97 9.75
N THR A 29 7.48 1.82 9.67
CA THR A 29 7.95 0.59 10.31
C THR A 29 9.24 0.08 9.69
N ARG A 30 9.44 0.24 8.36
CA ARG A 30 10.71 -0.15 7.73
C ARG A 30 11.85 0.75 8.12
N ARG A 31 11.62 2.07 8.19
CA ARG A 31 12.65 3.01 8.62
C ARG A 31 13.13 2.63 10.02
N GLU A 32 12.18 2.41 10.93
CA GLU A 32 12.47 1.99 12.30
C GLU A 32 13.21 0.65 12.38
N ALA A 33 12.83 -0.33 11.56
CA ALA A 33 13.53 -1.62 11.51
C ALA A 33 14.97 -1.51 10.96
N LEU A 34 15.20 -0.64 9.96
CA LEU A 34 16.53 -0.40 9.40
C LEU A 34 17.42 0.35 10.39
N GLU A 35 16.84 1.32 11.08
CA GLU A 35 17.49 2.06 12.16
C GLU A 35 17.94 1.13 13.30
N GLN A 36 17.07 0.22 13.75
CA GLN A 36 17.42 -0.80 14.74
C GLN A 36 18.49 -1.78 14.23
N GLN A 37 18.45 -2.18 12.94
CA GLN A 37 19.51 -3.02 12.35
C GLN A 37 20.86 -2.31 12.34
N PHE A 38 20.89 -1.04 11.98
CA PHE A 38 22.13 -0.26 11.93
C PHE A 38 22.79 -0.18 13.32
N GLU A 39 21.97 0.05 14.36
CA GLU A 39 22.41 0.07 15.75
C GLU A 39 22.87 -1.32 16.24
N ALA A 40 22.12 -2.38 15.89
CA ALA A 40 22.45 -3.75 16.29
C ALA A 40 23.73 -4.29 15.62
N GLU A 41 23.99 -3.91 14.37
CA GLU A 41 25.21 -4.30 13.64
C GLU A 41 26.44 -3.48 14.02
N GLY A 42 26.28 -2.42 14.83
CA GLY A 42 27.37 -1.55 15.25
C GLY A 42 28.08 -0.86 14.07
N GLN A 43 27.33 -0.56 13.00
CA GLN A 43 27.92 0.06 11.81
C GLN A 43 28.44 1.47 12.11
N THR A 44 29.60 1.79 11.53
CA THR A 44 30.24 3.09 11.66
C THR A 44 30.04 3.89 10.37
N GLY A 45 29.34 5.02 10.46
CA GLY A 45 29.00 5.85 9.30
C GLY A 45 27.76 6.72 9.54
N ASP A 46 27.30 7.39 8.49
CA ASP A 46 26.07 8.19 8.52
C ASP A 46 24.84 7.27 8.44
N ARG A 47 24.17 7.10 9.59
CA ARG A 47 22.95 6.28 9.77
C ARG A 47 21.86 6.67 8.80
N ASP A 48 21.63 7.96 8.61
CA ASP A 48 20.54 8.45 7.76
C ASP A 48 20.83 8.15 6.29
N ALA A 49 22.07 8.38 5.83
CA ALA A 49 22.46 8.07 4.46
C ALA A 49 22.33 6.58 4.11
N TRP A 50 22.66 5.69 5.06
CA TRP A 50 22.54 4.24 4.89
C TRP A 50 21.07 3.77 4.88
N VAL A 51 20.26 4.31 5.81
CA VAL A 51 18.82 4.02 5.90
C VAL A 51 18.09 4.50 4.64
N ASP A 52 18.39 5.71 4.16
CA ASP A 52 17.79 6.25 2.93
C ASP A 52 18.21 5.49 1.67
N ALA A 53 19.45 5.01 1.58
CA ALA A 53 19.90 4.18 0.47
C ALA A 53 19.06 2.89 0.37
N ARG A 54 18.84 2.18 1.49
CA ARG A 54 18.01 0.97 1.52
C ARG A 54 16.51 1.23 1.35
N LEU A 55 16.00 2.35 1.86
CA LEU A 55 14.59 2.73 1.69
C LEU A 55 14.24 3.02 0.23
N ARG A 56 15.19 3.55 -0.58
CA ARG A 56 14.95 3.88 -2.00
C ARG A 56 14.66 2.65 -2.86
N ASP A 57 15.39 1.55 -2.67
CA ASP A 57 15.15 0.31 -3.40
C ASP A 57 13.78 -0.30 -3.05
N TYR A 58 13.37 -0.21 -1.79
CA TYR A 58 12.07 -0.72 -1.35
C TYR A 58 10.88 0.12 -1.85
N GLY A 59 11.10 1.42 -2.04
CA GLY A 59 10.08 2.33 -2.57
C GLY A 59 9.56 1.90 -3.96
N ARG A 60 10.31 1.11 -4.73
CA ARG A 60 9.89 0.63 -6.05
C ARG A 60 8.88 -0.51 -5.97
N SER A 61 9.11 -1.52 -5.13
CA SER A 61 8.18 -2.63 -4.97
C SER A 61 6.90 -2.19 -4.26
N LEU A 62 7.02 -1.30 -3.27
CA LEU A 62 5.88 -0.74 -2.56
C LEU A 62 4.93 -0.01 -3.51
N LYS A 63 5.46 0.79 -4.45
CA LYS A 63 4.68 1.49 -5.49
C LYS A 63 3.92 0.51 -6.39
N ILE A 64 4.53 -0.62 -6.76
CA ILE A 64 3.89 -1.63 -7.62
C ILE A 64 2.75 -2.30 -6.87
N THR A 65 2.97 -2.79 -5.65
CA THR A 65 1.93 -3.45 -4.84
C THR A 65 0.76 -2.50 -4.55
N LEU A 66 1.06 -1.23 -4.28
CA LEU A 66 0.02 -0.22 -4.06
C LEU A 66 -0.80 0.09 -5.31
N LEU A 67 -0.16 0.13 -6.49
CA LEU A 67 -0.84 0.34 -7.76
C LEU A 67 -1.78 -0.84 -8.06
N TRP A 68 -1.32 -2.07 -7.83
CA TRP A 68 -2.17 -3.27 -7.93
C TRP A 68 -3.37 -3.20 -6.97
N LEU A 69 -3.15 -2.79 -5.71
CA LEU A 69 -4.23 -2.67 -4.72
C LEU A 69 -5.31 -1.66 -5.16
N VAL A 70 -4.91 -0.53 -5.75
CA VAL A 70 -5.85 0.53 -6.16
C VAL A 70 -6.65 0.17 -7.41
N TYR A 71 -6.09 -0.60 -8.34
CA TYR A 71 -6.75 -0.89 -9.62
C TYR A 71 -7.37 -2.28 -9.70
N ILE A 72 -6.70 -3.30 -9.18
CA ILE A 72 -7.12 -4.71 -9.32
C ILE A 72 -8.17 -5.06 -8.28
N VAL A 73 -7.99 -4.64 -7.03
CA VAL A 73 -8.97 -4.90 -5.95
C VAL A 73 -10.36 -4.36 -6.29
N PRO A 74 -10.54 -3.12 -6.80
CA PRO A 74 -11.86 -2.67 -7.21
C PRO A 74 -12.41 -3.57 -8.30
N MET A 75 -11.68 -3.83 -9.38
CA MET A 75 -12.15 -4.69 -10.48
C MET A 75 -12.61 -6.08 -9.99
N VAL A 76 -11.84 -6.72 -9.11
CA VAL A 76 -12.19 -8.02 -8.51
C VAL A 76 -13.43 -7.89 -7.62
N ALA A 77 -13.50 -6.87 -6.77
CA ALA A 77 -14.66 -6.65 -5.90
C ALA A 77 -15.96 -6.46 -6.71
N ILE A 78 -15.90 -5.75 -7.83
CA ILE A 78 -17.04 -5.56 -8.73
C ILE A 78 -17.41 -6.88 -9.41
N GLY A 79 -16.43 -7.63 -9.91
CA GLY A 79 -16.67 -8.94 -10.47
C GLY A 79 -17.38 -9.86 -9.48
N LEU A 80 -16.95 -9.85 -8.21
CA LEU A 80 -17.59 -10.61 -7.14
C LEU A 80 -19.00 -10.11 -6.82
N ILE A 81 -19.22 -8.80 -6.69
CA ILE A 81 -20.56 -8.24 -6.41
C ILE A 81 -21.52 -8.57 -7.55
N VAL A 82 -21.10 -8.39 -8.81
CA VAL A 82 -21.91 -8.75 -9.98
C VAL A 82 -22.21 -10.25 -9.97
N TYR A 83 -21.22 -11.09 -9.69
CA TYR A 83 -21.44 -12.53 -9.56
C TYR A 83 -22.46 -12.83 -8.45
N PHE A 84 -22.25 -12.39 -7.21
CA PHE A 84 -23.16 -12.71 -6.09
C PHE A 84 -24.56 -12.10 -6.20
N VAL A 85 -24.72 -10.96 -6.89
CA VAL A 85 -26.03 -10.32 -7.08
C VAL A 85 -26.78 -10.90 -8.28
N ASN A 86 -26.07 -11.37 -9.30
CA ASN A 86 -26.65 -11.84 -10.56
C ASN A 86 -26.68 -13.38 -10.69
N TYR A 87 -25.93 -14.08 -9.84
CA TYR A 87 -26.00 -15.52 -9.66
C TYR A 87 -27.07 -15.78 -8.59
N ASP A 88 -28.24 -16.20 -9.04
CA ASP A 88 -29.32 -16.78 -8.23
C ASP A 88 -28.87 -18.18 -7.71
#